data_AF-A0A849V3H9-F1
#
_entry.id   AF-A0A849V3H9-F1
#
_cell.length_a   1.000
_cell.length_b   1.000
_cell.length_c   1.000
_cell.angle_alpha   90.00
_cell.angle_beta   90.00
_cell.angle_gamma   90.00
#
_symmetry.space_group_name_H-M   'P 1'
#
loop_
_entity.id
_entity.type
_entity.pdbx_description
1 polymer ?
#
loop_
_entity_poly.entity_id
_entity_poly.type
_entity_poly.pdbx_seq_one_letter_code
_entity_poly.pdbx_strand_id
1 'polypeptide(L)'
;MSIEQNLDAILERYKTSFIEKVYSEENDDHDLLMKAFGISPALKRENRQYWGRELGKCWESLVIEACKILPTFQPALRIGGDEPCDLIVQNYAIDTKYRLGSGDSGTLKKFKLYGPLLRERGYEPVFLFLREDNLPAAMTACQSGTWNIYTGKQSFDFIKEISGFDMEDYLMRKAMAFLVVR
;
A
#
# COMPACT_ATOMS: atom_id res chain seq x y z
N MET A 1 -7.28 12.01 19.49
CA MET A 1 -6.09 12.13 18.62
C MET A 1 -6.56 12.41 17.22
N SER A 2 -5.88 13.29 16.48
CA SER A 2 -6.18 13.55 15.07
C SER A 2 -5.68 12.39 14.19
N ILE A 3 -6.24 12.26 12.98
CA ILE A 3 -5.77 11.28 11.98
C ILE A 3 -4.27 11.45 11.74
N GLU A 4 -3.79 12.69 11.62
CA GLU A 4 -2.35 12.96 11.42
C GLU A 4 -1.48 12.44 12.58
N GLN A 5 -1.93 12.54 13.83
CA GLN A 5 -1.17 12.00 14.97
C GLN A 5 -1.02 10.47 14.91
N ASN A 6 -2.07 9.76 14.46
CA ASN A 6 -2.02 8.31 14.31
C ASN A 6 -1.11 7.92 13.13
N LEU A 7 -1.18 8.65 12.02
CA LEU A 7 -0.30 8.45 10.87
C LEU A 7 1.17 8.74 11.23
N ASP A 8 1.44 9.79 11.98
CA ASP A 8 2.78 10.12 12.50
C ASP A 8 3.33 8.96 13.34
N ALA A 9 2.51 8.37 14.21
CA ALA A 9 2.92 7.22 15.03
C ALA A 9 3.24 5.96 14.17
N ILE A 10 2.50 5.73 13.08
CA ILE A 10 2.80 4.67 12.12
C ILE A 10 4.16 4.92 11.45
N LEU A 11 4.41 6.15 10.99
CA LEU A 11 5.67 6.52 10.33
C LEU A 11 6.86 6.39 11.30
N GLU A 12 6.74 6.82 12.55
CA GLU A 12 7.82 6.73 13.54
C GLU A 12 8.18 5.27 13.89
N ARG A 13 7.18 4.40 13.99
CA ARG A 13 7.40 2.95 14.22
C ARG A 13 8.21 2.35 13.07
N TYR A 14 7.85 2.64 11.83
CA TYR A 14 8.56 2.13 10.66
C TYR A 14 9.97 2.72 10.53
N LYS A 15 10.16 4.01 10.85
CA LYS A 15 11.48 4.63 10.94
C LYS A 15 12.42 3.86 11.87
N THR A 16 11.94 3.42 13.04
CA THR A 16 12.75 2.61 13.98
C THR A 16 13.17 1.28 13.34
N SER A 17 12.23 0.56 12.72
CA SER A 17 12.52 -0.67 11.97
C SER A 17 13.55 -0.45 10.84
N PHE A 18 13.57 0.74 10.23
CA PHE A 18 14.46 1.09 9.13
C PHE A 18 15.91 1.36 9.59
N ILE A 19 16.10 1.84 10.81
CA ILE A 19 17.44 2.16 11.36
C ILE A 19 18.24 0.89 11.68
N GLU A 20 17.58 -0.18 12.12
CA GLU A 20 18.27 -1.33 12.72
C GLU A 20 19.00 -2.27 11.73
N LYS A 21 18.91 -2.08 10.39
CA LYS A 21 19.52 -3.01 9.39
C LYS A 21 19.90 -2.39 8.02
N VAL A 22 21.16 -1.97 7.77
CA VAL A 22 21.67 -1.58 6.41
C VAL A 22 23.21 -1.76 6.21
N TYR A 23 23.68 -2.26 5.04
CA TYR A 23 25.08 -2.36 4.55
C TYR A 23 25.24 -2.34 2.98
N SER A 24 25.88 -1.27 2.43
CA SER A 24 26.51 -0.94 1.09
C SER A 24 25.91 -1.19 -0.35
N GLU A 25 25.48 -0.08 -1.02
CA GLU A 25 25.69 0.55 -2.37
C GLU A 25 25.01 0.12 -3.75
N GLU A 26 24.54 1.17 -4.51
CA GLU A 26 24.35 1.45 -6.01
C GLU A 26 23.15 1.08 -6.98
N ASN A 27 22.45 2.13 -7.56
CA ASN A 27 21.30 2.23 -8.57
C ASN A 27 19.93 3.00 -8.22
N ASP A 28 19.48 3.99 -9.02
CA ASP A 28 18.90 5.31 -8.62
C ASP A 28 17.37 5.66 -8.72
N ASP A 29 16.40 4.74 -8.59
CA ASP A 29 14.95 5.11 -8.67
C ASP A 29 14.27 5.50 -7.32
N HIS A 30 13.69 6.71 -7.23
CA HIS A 30 13.03 7.29 -6.03
C HIS A 30 11.48 7.32 -6.08
N ASP A 31 10.78 7.12 -4.95
CA ASP A 31 9.32 7.33 -4.77
C ASP A 31 8.95 8.23 -3.57
N LEU A 32 7.66 8.54 -3.37
CA LEU A 32 7.18 9.46 -2.32
C LEU A 32 7.40 8.95 -0.88
N LEU A 33 7.27 7.64 -0.61
CA LEU A 33 7.60 7.12 0.73
C LEU A 33 9.11 7.12 0.95
N MET A 34 9.87 6.78 -0.08
CA MET A 34 11.34 6.93 -0.04
C MET A 34 11.75 8.38 0.27
N LYS A 35 11.06 9.37 -0.32
CA LYS A 35 11.22 10.79 0.04
C LYS A 35 10.74 11.11 1.45
N ALA A 36 9.67 10.52 1.96
CA ALA A 36 9.22 10.77 3.33
C ALA A 36 10.28 10.35 4.37
N PHE A 37 10.94 9.21 4.12
CA PHE A 37 11.91 8.62 5.05
C PHE A 37 13.38 8.96 4.78
N GLY A 38 13.69 9.70 3.70
CA GLY A 38 15.08 9.88 3.25
C GLY A 38 15.77 8.59 2.84
N ILE A 39 14.99 7.58 2.43
CA ILE A 39 15.50 6.30 1.94
C ILE A 39 15.97 6.53 0.51
N SER A 40 17.29 6.45 0.32
CA SER A 40 17.84 6.46 -1.04
C SER A 40 17.50 5.13 -1.74
N PRO A 41 17.46 5.12 -3.09
CA PRO A 41 17.40 3.90 -3.87
C PRO A 41 18.50 2.90 -3.49
N ALA A 42 19.65 3.40 -3.01
CA ALA A 42 20.77 2.62 -2.46
C ALA A 42 20.34 1.77 -1.27
N LEU A 43 19.69 2.40 -0.30
CA LEU A 43 19.19 1.72 0.90
C LEU A 43 18.22 0.57 0.55
N LYS A 44 17.32 0.81 -0.42
CA LYS A 44 16.29 -0.15 -0.84
C LYS A 44 16.87 -1.42 -1.48
N ARG A 45 18.08 -1.39 -2.04
CA ARG A 45 18.57 -2.45 -2.94
C ARG A 45 19.30 -3.59 -2.25
N GLU A 46 20.06 -3.28 -1.21
CA GLU A 46 20.78 -4.26 -0.37
C GLU A 46 19.82 -5.31 0.23
N ASN A 47 18.53 -4.98 0.32
CA ASN A 47 17.49 -5.90 0.74
C ASN A 47 16.14 -5.62 0.03
N ARG A 48 16.14 -5.61 -1.32
CA ARG A 48 14.96 -5.25 -2.16
C ARG A 48 13.65 -5.86 -1.71
N GLN A 49 13.70 -7.14 -1.34
CA GLN A 49 12.50 -7.87 -0.92
C GLN A 49 12.02 -7.43 0.46
N TYR A 50 12.92 -7.17 1.40
CA TYR A 50 12.59 -6.65 2.72
C TYR A 50 11.98 -5.24 2.62
N TRP A 51 12.66 -4.31 1.94
CA TRP A 51 12.17 -2.95 1.76
C TRP A 51 10.85 -2.89 1.01
N GLY A 52 10.66 -3.73 0.00
CA GLY A 52 9.38 -3.85 -0.68
C GLY A 52 8.24 -4.33 0.24
N ARG A 53 8.53 -5.22 1.19
CA ARG A 53 7.55 -5.68 2.19
C ARG A 53 7.26 -4.61 3.23
N GLU A 54 8.28 -3.95 3.76
CA GLU A 54 8.12 -2.92 4.78
C GLU A 54 7.38 -1.70 4.23
N LEU A 55 7.77 -1.20 3.06
CA LEU A 55 7.08 -0.08 2.40
C LEU A 55 5.65 -0.48 2.00
N GLY A 56 5.43 -1.74 1.64
CA GLY A 56 4.08 -2.28 1.42
C GLY A 56 3.22 -2.29 2.68
N LYS A 57 3.74 -2.74 3.81
CA LYS A 57 3.00 -2.73 5.08
C LYS A 57 2.80 -1.34 5.65
N CYS A 58 3.74 -0.43 5.42
CA CYS A 58 3.57 0.99 5.72
C CYS A 58 2.41 1.57 4.89
N TRP A 59 2.41 1.34 3.57
CA TRP A 59 1.33 1.77 2.68
C TRP A 59 -0.04 1.25 3.12
N GLU A 60 -0.16 -0.06 3.37
CA GLU A 60 -1.37 -0.70 3.90
C GLU A 60 -1.86 -0.01 5.19
N SER A 61 -0.94 0.22 6.13
CA SER A 61 -1.25 0.85 7.41
C SER A 61 -1.78 2.27 7.26
N LEU A 62 -1.18 3.06 6.35
CA LEU A 62 -1.61 4.43 6.08
C LEU A 62 -3.03 4.46 5.49
N VAL A 63 -3.30 3.62 4.49
CA VAL A 63 -4.62 3.52 3.84
C VAL A 63 -5.70 3.12 4.86
N ILE A 64 -5.42 2.10 5.67
CA ILE A 64 -6.32 1.67 6.74
C ILE A 64 -6.59 2.82 7.70
N GLU A 65 -5.56 3.53 8.15
CA GLU A 65 -5.72 4.61 9.12
C GLU A 65 -6.53 5.79 8.57
N ALA A 66 -6.34 6.15 7.30
CA ALA A 66 -7.16 7.16 6.64
C ALA A 66 -8.64 6.76 6.56
N CYS A 67 -8.94 5.47 6.41
CA CYS A 67 -10.31 4.97 6.30
C CYS A 67 -10.99 4.67 7.65
N LYS A 68 -10.22 4.41 8.72
CA LYS A 68 -10.74 3.96 10.04
C LYS A 68 -11.79 4.88 10.66
N ILE A 69 -11.74 6.18 10.38
CA ILE A 69 -12.68 7.16 10.93
C ILE A 69 -14.06 7.09 10.27
N LEU A 70 -14.18 6.42 9.13
CA LEU A 70 -15.41 6.35 8.38
C LEU A 70 -16.38 5.35 9.04
N PRO A 71 -17.67 5.69 9.20
CA PRO A 71 -18.65 4.79 9.81
C PRO A 71 -18.82 3.45 9.09
N THR A 72 -18.50 3.40 7.80
CA THR A 72 -18.59 2.21 6.95
C THR A 72 -17.32 1.35 6.95
N PHE A 73 -16.28 1.75 7.69
CA PHE A 73 -15.04 1.00 7.76
C PHE A 73 -15.26 -0.36 8.39
N GLN A 74 -14.70 -1.39 7.76
CA GLN A 74 -14.55 -2.71 8.35
C GLN A 74 -13.11 -3.18 8.12
N PRO A 75 -12.53 -3.95 9.07
CA PRO A 75 -11.23 -4.56 8.90
C PRO A 75 -11.24 -5.61 7.77
N ALA A 76 -10.07 -6.19 7.48
CA ALA A 76 -9.91 -7.28 6.52
C ALA A 76 -11.03 -8.33 6.62
N LEU A 77 -11.64 -8.64 5.47
CA LEU A 77 -12.63 -9.70 5.37
C LEU A 77 -11.95 -11.06 5.52
N ARG A 78 -12.50 -11.96 6.35
CA ARG A 78 -12.00 -13.34 6.47
C ARG A 78 -12.97 -14.32 5.81
N ILE A 79 -12.43 -15.19 4.96
CA ILE A 79 -13.18 -16.26 4.28
C ILE A 79 -12.43 -17.57 4.48
N GLY A 80 -12.90 -18.39 5.42
CA GLY A 80 -12.16 -19.57 5.83
C GLY A 80 -10.78 -19.17 6.36
N GLY A 81 -9.71 -19.65 5.71
CA GLY A 81 -8.32 -19.33 6.06
C GLY A 81 -7.70 -18.17 5.28
N ASP A 82 -8.46 -17.50 4.41
CA ASP A 82 -7.94 -16.44 3.53
C ASP A 82 -8.49 -15.05 3.90
N GLU A 83 -7.67 -14.04 3.64
CA GLU A 83 -8.00 -12.60 3.70
C GLU A 83 -7.91 -12.03 2.27
N PRO A 84 -9.03 -11.97 1.51
CA PRO A 84 -9.01 -11.51 0.12
C PRO A 84 -8.78 -10.00 -0.06
N CYS A 85 -8.88 -9.21 1.01
CA CYS A 85 -8.64 -7.77 0.99
C CYS A 85 -8.18 -7.28 2.37
N ASP A 86 -7.49 -6.14 2.40
CA ASP A 86 -6.92 -5.56 3.63
C ASP A 86 -7.96 -4.80 4.46
N LEU A 87 -8.96 -4.20 3.79
CA LEU A 87 -10.05 -3.45 4.43
C LEU A 87 -11.30 -3.41 3.55
N ILE A 88 -12.43 -3.06 4.17
CA ILE A 88 -13.67 -2.69 3.47
C ILE A 88 -14.08 -1.28 3.90
N VAL A 89 -14.55 -0.48 2.96
CA VAL A 89 -15.14 0.83 3.22
C VAL A 89 -16.23 1.11 2.20
N GLN A 90 -17.41 1.56 2.65
CA GLN A 90 -18.61 1.65 1.82
C GLN A 90 -18.92 0.27 1.18
N ASN A 91 -18.91 0.17 -0.15
CA ASN A 91 -19.01 -1.09 -0.89
C ASN A 91 -17.67 -1.57 -1.45
N TYR A 92 -16.55 -0.87 -1.20
CA TYR A 92 -15.24 -1.23 -1.73
C TYR A 92 -14.54 -2.25 -0.83
N ALA A 93 -14.09 -3.36 -1.42
CA ALA A 93 -13.15 -4.29 -0.80
C ALA A 93 -11.75 -3.97 -1.35
N ILE A 94 -10.91 -3.37 -0.51
CA ILE A 94 -9.64 -2.77 -0.91
C ILE A 94 -8.48 -3.67 -0.50
N ASP A 95 -7.62 -3.99 -1.46
CA ASP A 95 -6.30 -4.58 -1.22
C ASP A 95 -5.22 -3.58 -1.66
N THR A 96 -4.22 -3.39 -0.82
CA THR A 96 -3.15 -2.43 -1.00
C THR A 96 -1.86 -3.15 -1.34
N LYS A 97 -1.09 -2.54 -2.24
CA LYS A 97 0.21 -3.07 -2.65
C LYS A 97 1.16 -1.91 -2.93
N TYR A 98 2.42 -2.08 -2.58
CA TYR A 98 3.45 -1.11 -2.91
C TYR A 98 3.71 -1.06 -4.43
N ARG A 99 3.85 -2.25 -5.03
CA ARG A 99 3.86 -2.50 -6.48
C ARG A 99 3.56 -3.97 -6.74
N LEU A 100 3.25 -4.30 -7.98
CA LEU A 100 3.01 -5.66 -8.45
C LEU A 100 4.17 -6.15 -9.34
N GLY A 101 4.94 -7.09 -8.81
CA GLY A 101 6.01 -7.79 -9.54
C GLY A 101 5.51 -8.98 -10.35
N SER A 102 6.43 -9.88 -10.75
CA SER A 102 6.09 -11.08 -11.52
C SER A 102 5.18 -12.05 -10.77
N GLY A 103 5.08 -11.91 -9.44
CA GLY A 103 4.32 -12.78 -8.57
C GLY A 103 4.87 -14.21 -8.59
N ASP A 104 4.72 -14.95 -7.50
CA ASP A 104 4.69 -16.40 -7.67
C ASP A 104 3.35 -16.78 -8.32
N SER A 105 3.30 -17.94 -8.97
CA SER A 105 2.07 -18.40 -9.63
C SER A 105 0.88 -18.53 -8.66
N GLY A 106 1.15 -18.70 -7.36
CA GLY A 106 0.13 -18.76 -6.30
C GLY A 106 -0.57 -17.43 -6.07
N THR A 107 0.19 -16.33 -5.98
CA THR A 107 -0.34 -14.99 -5.73
C THR A 107 -1.24 -14.53 -6.88
N LEU A 108 -0.81 -14.72 -8.14
CA LEU A 108 -1.63 -14.34 -9.29
C LEU A 108 -2.91 -15.18 -9.42
N LYS A 109 -2.87 -16.46 -9.03
CA LYS A 109 -4.07 -17.31 -8.96
C LYS A 109 -5.05 -16.79 -7.92
N LYS A 110 -4.57 -16.38 -6.75
CA LYS A 110 -5.41 -15.78 -5.70
C LYS A 110 -6.08 -14.49 -6.18
N PHE A 111 -5.38 -13.61 -6.88
CA PHE A 111 -5.99 -12.38 -7.41
C PHE A 111 -7.11 -12.64 -8.43
N LYS A 112 -6.93 -13.64 -9.30
CA LYS A 112 -7.98 -14.07 -10.23
C LYS A 112 -9.21 -14.64 -9.52
N LEU A 113 -9.01 -15.29 -8.36
CA LEU A 113 -10.08 -15.90 -7.58
C LEU A 113 -10.81 -14.89 -6.68
N TYR A 114 -10.08 -13.98 -6.03
CA TYR A 114 -10.63 -13.15 -4.96
C TYR A 114 -11.53 -12.03 -5.47
N GLY A 115 -11.23 -11.43 -6.64
CA GLY A 115 -12.09 -10.36 -7.13
C GLY A 115 -13.51 -10.81 -7.48
N PRO A 116 -13.73 -11.93 -8.21
CA PRO A 116 -15.08 -12.46 -8.41
C PRO A 116 -15.78 -12.85 -7.09
N LEU A 117 -15.03 -13.48 -6.17
CA LEU A 117 -15.53 -13.85 -4.85
C LEU A 117 -16.02 -12.63 -4.04
N LEU A 118 -15.29 -11.51 -4.09
CA LEU A 118 -15.69 -10.26 -3.45
C LEU A 118 -16.94 -9.67 -4.12
N ARG A 119 -17.07 -9.76 -5.45
CA ARG A 119 -18.28 -9.33 -6.17
C ARG A 119 -19.51 -10.17 -5.82
N GLU A 120 -19.36 -11.48 -5.70
CA GLU A 120 -20.46 -12.38 -5.26
C GLU A 120 -20.97 -12.02 -3.86
N ARG A 121 -20.13 -11.39 -3.04
CA ARG A 121 -20.46 -10.87 -1.71
C ARG A 121 -21.06 -9.45 -1.74
N GLY A 122 -21.22 -8.86 -2.93
CA GLY A 122 -21.76 -7.51 -3.11
C GLY A 122 -20.72 -6.38 -3.00
N TYR A 123 -19.42 -6.70 -2.99
CA TYR A 123 -18.35 -5.69 -2.92
C TYR A 123 -17.75 -5.37 -4.28
N GLU A 124 -17.24 -4.15 -4.42
CA GLU A 124 -16.39 -3.72 -5.53
C GLU A 124 -14.91 -3.97 -5.19
N PRO A 125 -14.23 -4.90 -5.88
CA PRO A 125 -12.82 -5.20 -5.59
C PRO A 125 -11.92 -4.10 -6.14
N VAL A 126 -11.08 -3.53 -5.28
CA VAL A 126 -10.17 -2.43 -5.60
C VAL A 126 -8.75 -2.77 -5.21
N PHE A 127 -7.81 -2.56 -6.13
CA PHE A 127 -6.38 -2.51 -5.82
C PHE A 127 -5.88 -1.06 -5.77
N LEU A 128 -5.15 -0.73 -4.70
CA LEU A 128 -4.42 0.52 -4.56
C LEU A 128 -2.91 0.27 -4.61
N PHE A 129 -2.30 0.57 -5.76
CA PHE A 129 -0.87 0.48 -5.95
C PHE A 129 -0.19 1.83 -5.74
N LEU A 130 0.74 1.90 -4.79
CA LEU A 130 1.49 3.13 -4.57
C LEU A 130 2.34 3.51 -5.80
N ARG A 131 2.99 2.54 -6.46
CA ARG A 131 3.85 2.79 -7.62
C ARG A 131 3.16 2.44 -8.94
N GLU A 132 3.67 3.05 -10.00
CA GLU A 132 3.18 2.87 -11.37
C GLU A 132 3.98 1.80 -12.13
N ASP A 133 5.14 1.38 -11.63
CA ASP A 133 6.07 0.43 -12.27
C ASP A 133 5.67 -1.06 -12.09
N ASN A 134 4.38 -1.36 -12.26
CA ASN A 134 3.80 -2.70 -12.13
C ASN A 134 4.05 -3.54 -13.39
N LEU A 135 4.30 -4.85 -13.23
CA LEU A 135 4.52 -5.72 -14.39
C LEU A 135 3.21 -5.97 -15.19
N PRO A 136 3.21 -5.82 -16.53
CA PRO A 136 1.99 -5.92 -17.33
C PRO A 136 1.21 -7.23 -17.16
N ALA A 137 1.92 -8.37 -17.15
CA ALA A 137 1.28 -9.68 -17.00
C ALA A 137 0.51 -9.84 -15.68
N ALA A 138 1.02 -9.20 -14.61
CA ALA A 138 0.38 -9.24 -13.31
C ALA A 138 -0.84 -8.31 -13.27
N MET A 139 -0.77 -7.15 -13.95
CA MET A 139 -1.92 -6.26 -14.13
C MET A 139 -3.05 -6.96 -14.91
N THR A 140 -2.73 -7.68 -15.98
CA THR A 140 -3.71 -8.49 -16.72
C THR A 140 -4.36 -9.56 -15.84
N ALA A 141 -3.62 -10.17 -14.91
CA ALA A 141 -4.17 -11.14 -13.97
C ALA A 141 -5.19 -10.48 -13.01
N CYS A 142 -4.90 -9.30 -12.48
CA CYS A 142 -5.84 -8.55 -11.64
C CYS A 142 -7.08 -8.11 -12.43
N GLN A 143 -6.92 -7.61 -13.66
CA GLN A 143 -8.04 -7.26 -14.55
C GLN A 143 -8.92 -8.48 -14.87
N SER A 144 -8.30 -9.62 -15.16
CA SER A 144 -9.02 -10.89 -15.36
C SER A 144 -9.77 -11.33 -14.10
N GLY A 145 -9.23 -11.00 -12.92
CA GLY A 145 -9.89 -11.15 -11.63
C GLY A 145 -10.94 -10.08 -11.34
N THR A 146 -11.34 -9.24 -12.29
CA THR A 146 -12.40 -8.22 -12.14
C THR A 146 -12.11 -7.12 -11.12
N TRP A 147 -10.83 -6.89 -10.80
CA TRP A 147 -10.41 -5.81 -9.92
C TRP A 147 -10.41 -4.46 -10.65
N ASN A 148 -10.90 -3.43 -9.97
CA ASN A 148 -10.62 -2.04 -10.32
C ASN A 148 -9.20 -1.71 -9.83
N ILE A 149 -8.38 -1.11 -10.68
CA ILE A 149 -6.97 -0.89 -10.37
C ILE A 149 -6.66 0.59 -10.45
N TYR A 150 -6.11 1.12 -9.35
CA TYR A 150 -5.57 2.47 -9.30
C TYR A 150 -4.08 2.41 -8.97
N THR A 151 -3.28 3.22 -9.67
CA THR A 151 -1.82 3.26 -9.51
C THR A 151 -1.34 4.69 -9.29
N GLY A 152 -0.33 4.88 -8.45
CA GLY A 152 0.32 6.18 -8.27
C GLY A 152 -0.68 7.24 -7.82
N LYS A 153 -0.74 8.35 -8.55
CA LYS A 153 -1.66 9.46 -8.28
C LYS A 153 -3.12 9.02 -8.14
N GLN A 154 -3.56 8.05 -8.94
CA GLN A 154 -4.93 7.55 -8.91
C GLN A 154 -5.29 6.90 -7.58
N SER A 155 -4.33 6.22 -6.92
CA SER A 155 -4.58 5.66 -5.59
C SER A 155 -4.77 6.75 -4.55
N PHE A 156 -3.98 7.83 -4.63
CA PHE A 156 -4.14 8.97 -3.74
C PHE A 156 -5.47 9.69 -3.94
N ASP A 157 -5.86 9.91 -5.20
CA ASP A 157 -7.14 10.52 -5.54
C ASP A 157 -8.31 9.68 -5.01
N PHE A 158 -8.26 8.37 -5.21
CA PHE A 158 -9.26 7.44 -4.70
C PHE A 158 -9.35 7.47 -3.16
N ILE A 159 -8.22 7.46 -2.46
CA ILE A 159 -8.20 7.56 -0.98
C ILE A 159 -8.83 8.88 -0.54
N LYS A 160 -8.48 9.99 -1.18
CA LYS A 160 -9.03 11.31 -0.86
C LYS A 160 -10.53 11.36 -1.11
N GLU A 161 -11.00 10.76 -2.20
CA GLU A 161 -12.42 10.67 -2.53
C GLU A 161 -13.21 9.88 -1.47
N ILE A 162 -12.75 8.68 -1.11
CA ILE A 162 -13.50 7.80 -0.20
C ILE A 162 -13.39 8.22 1.27
N SER A 163 -12.26 8.83 1.68
CA SER A 163 -11.98 9.15 3.09
C SER A 163 -12.03 10.63 3.43
N GLY A 164 -11.98 11.52 2.44
CA GLY A 164 -11.80 12.95 2.64
C GLY A 164 -10.39 13.35 3.08
N PHE A 165 -9.47 12.40 3.28
CA PHE A 165 -8.10 12.67 3.72
C PHE A 165 -7.14 12.79 2.54
N ASP A 166 -6.46 13.93 2.44
CA ASP A 166 -5.43 14.15 1.42
C ASP A 166 -4.10 13.52 1.83
N MET A 167 -3.96 12.23 1.54
CA MET A 167 -2.77 11.46 1.90
C MET A 167 -1.52 11.90 1.13
N GLU A 168 -1.68 12.35 -0.12
CA GLU A 168 -0.56 12.82 -0.93
C GLU A 168 0.01 14.12 -0.34
N ASP A 169 -0.85 15.10 -0.05
CA ASP A 169 -0.45 16.34 0.61
C ASP A 169 0.18 16.08 1.97
N TYR A 170 -0.42 15.20 2.78
CA TYR A 170 0.14 14.80 4.07
C TYR A 170 1.57 14.26 3.93
N LEU A 171 1.80 13.29 3.04
CA LEU A 171 3.14 12.71 2.84
C LEU A 171 4.14 13.73 2.27
N MET A 172 3.69 14.64 1.40
CA MET A 172 4.53 15.73 0.88
C MET A 172 4.93 16.73 1.98
N ARG A 173 4.01 17.11 2.88
CA ARG A 173 4.34 17.98 4.02
C ARG A 173 5.25 17.32 5.05
N LYS A 174 5.15 16.00 5.18
CA LYS A 174 6.02 15.19 6.05
C LYS A 174 7.31 14.75 5.34
N ALA A 175 7.57 15.22 4.12
CA ALA A 175 8.83 14.94 3.43
C ALA A 175 10.01 15.37 4.30
N MET A 176 10.97 14.46 4.49
CA MET A 176 12.14 14.67 5.36
C MET A 176 11.81 14.90 6.86
N ALA A 177 10.54 14.80 7.30
CA ALA A 177 10.21 14.93 8.73
C ALA A 177 10.60 13.66 9.52
N PHE A 178 10.66 12.52 8.83
CA PHE A 178 11.00 11.22 9.40
C PHE A 178 12.31 10.68 8.83
N LEU A 179 13.31 11.56 8.68
CA LEU A 179 14.62 11.16 8.18
C LEU A 179 15.19 10.01 9.00
N VAL A 180 15.61 8.98 8.29
CA VAL A 180 16.48 7.93 8.81
C VAL A 180 17.90 8.49 8.79
N VAL A 181 18.21 9.38 9.75
CA VAL A 181 19.58 9.89 9.98
C VAL A 181 20.30 8.91 10.90
N ARG A 182 21.54 8.58 10.54
CA ARG A 182 22.44 7.77 11.36
C ARG A 182 22.96 8.54 12.55
#